data_AF-A0A2D6XIX3-F1
#
_entry.id   AF-A0A2D6XIX3-F1
#
_cell.length_a   1.000
_cell.length_b   1.000
_cell.length_c   1.000
_cell.angle_alpha   90.00
_cell.angle_beta   90.00
_cell.angle_gamma   90.00
#
_symmetry.space_group_name_H-M   'P 1'
#
loop_
_entity.id
_entity.type
_entity.pdbx_description
1 polymer ?
#
loop_
_entity_poly.entity_id
_entity_poly.type
_entity_poly.pdbx_seq_one_letter_code
_entity_poly.pdbx_strand_id
1 'polypeptide(L)' 'MEFTELTEQSKVHPGEYLLHVPSKAVVLVGAYNWNANFVRVLKHGRLLEDKVEHFKKIRLTTEEHRAHRGTKCGSCKGGG' A
#
# COMPACT_ATOMS: atom_id res chain seq x y z
N MET A 1 -2.48 -12.95 -4.61
CA MET A 1 -2.77 -11.70 -3.89
C MET A 1 -4.07 -11.85 -3.10
N GLU A 2 -4.07 -11.40 -1.84
CA GLU A 2 -5.23 -11.41 -0.94
C GLU A 2 -5.53 -9.99 -0.44
N PHE A 3 -6.81 -9.65 -0.27
CA PHE A 3 -7.25 -8.38 0.28
C PHE A 3 -7.82 -8.59 1.68
N THR A 4 -7.15 -8.06 2.70
CA THR A 4 -7.59 -8.17 4.10
C THR A 4 -8.08 -6.83 4.61
N GLU A 5 -9.06 -6.84 5.52
CA GLU A 5 -9.52 -5.60 6.15
C GLU A 5 -8.42 -4.98 7.02
N LEU A 6 -8.44 -3.66 7.14
CA LEU A 6 -7.59 -2.93 8.05
C LEU A 6 -8.23 -2.95 9.44
N THR A 7 -7.52 -3.54 10.39
CA THR A 7 -7.88 -3.54 11.83
C THR A 7 -6.92 -2.63 12.60
N GLU A 8 -7.25 -2.18 13.80
CA GLU A 8 -6.35 -1.33 14.61
C GLU A 8 -4.94 -1.92 14.83
N GLN A 9 -4.83 -3.24 14.81
CA GLN A 9 -3.56 -3.98 14.90
C GLN A 9 -2.77 -4.00 13.59
N SER A 10 -3.42 -3.68 12.47
CA SER A 10 -2.82 -3.59 11.16
C SER A 10 -1.90 -2.38 11.11
N LYS A 11 -0.61 -2.63 10.95
CA LYS A 11 0.37 -1.58 10.67
C LYS A 11 0.27 -1.19 9.20
N VAL A 12 -0.05 0.07 8.94
CA VAL A 12 -0.01 0.68 7.60
C VAL A 12 1.14 1.66 7.57
N HIS A 13 2.01 1.55 6.57
CA HIS A 13 3.17 2.41 6.42
C HIS A 13 3.06 3.30 5.17
N PRO A 14 3.55 4.55 5.24
CA PRO A 14 3.75 5.35 4.04
C PRO A 14 4.58 4.59 2.99
N GLY A 15 4.15 4.65 1.73
CA GLY A 15 4.75 3.89 0.62
C GLY A 15 4.16 2.50 0.40
N GLU A 16 3.29 2.00 1.30
CA GLU A 16 2.55 0.76 1.04
C GLU A 16 1.42 0.98 0.03
N TYR A 17 1.04 -0.09 -0.68
CA TYR A 17 -0.14 -0.10 -1.55
C TYR A 17 -1.36 -0.66 -0.82
N LEU A 18 -2.49 0.02 -0.97
CA LEU A 18 -3.80 -0.42 -0.47
C LEU A 18 -4.81 -0.48 -1.61
N LEU A 19 -5.85 -1.29 -1.44
CA LEU A 19 -7.03 -1.24 -2.30
C LEU A 19 -8.03 -0.25 -1.72
N HIS A 20 -8.33 0.82 -2.46
CA HIS A 20 -9.46 1.70 -2.15
C HIS A 20 -10.74 1.10 -2.74
N VAL A 21 -11.61 0.58 -1.88
CA VAL A 21 -12.81 -0.21 -2.24
C VAL A 21 -13.83 0.61 -3.03
N PRO A 22 -14.23 1.83 -2.61
CA PRO A 22 -15.24 2.62 -3.32
C PRO A 22 -14.87 2.88 -4.78
N SER A 23 -13.58 3.13 -5.05
CA SER A 23 -13.11 3.40 -6.42
C SER A 23 -12.44 2.23 -7.11
N LYS A 24 -12.41 1.05 -6.49
CA LYS A 24 -11.77 -0.17 -7.02
C LYS A 24 -10.36 0.07 -7.57
N ALA A 25 -9.56 0.86 -6.86
CA ALA A 25 -8.24 1.28 -7.34
C ALA A 25 -7.16 0.94 -6.32
N VAL A 26 -6.01 0.50 -6.80
CA VAL A 26 -4.80 0.39 -5.99
C VAL A 26 -4.22 1.79 -5.82
N VAL A 27 -3.96 2.18 -4.57
CA VAL A 27 -3.51 3.52 -4.20
C VAL A 27 -2.28 3.43 -3.32
N LEU A 28 -1.44 4.45 -3.37
CA LEU A 28 -0.21 4.52 -2.57
C LEU A 28 -0.49 5.28 -1.28
N VAL A 29 -0.13 4.71 -0.13
CA VAL A 29 -0.30 5.37 1.16
C VAL A 29 0.69 6.51 1.31
N GLY A 30 0.18 7.69 1.64
CA GLY A 30 1.00 8.84 2.03
C GLY A 30 1.04 9.02 3.55
N ALA A 31 -0.10 8.94 4.23
CA ALA A 31 -0.19 9.05 5.68
C ALA A 31 -1.42 8.28 6.19
N TYR A 32 -1.41 7.92 7.48
CA TYR A 32 -2.53 7.23 8.10
C TYR A 32 -2.63 7.59 9.58
N ASN A 33 -3.85 7.61 10.12
CA ASN A 33 -4.11 7.86 11.54
C ASN A 33 -5.32 7.04 12.03
N TRP A 34 -5.10 6.06 12.90
CA TRP A 34 -6.18 5.25 13.51
C TRP A 34 -7.10 6.11 14.39
N ASN A 35 -6.54 6.96 15.23
CA ASN A 35 -7.32 7.74 16.21
C ASN A 35 -8.28 8.72 15.54
N ALA A 36 -7.87 9.28 14.40
CA ALA A 36 -8.70 10.18 13.60
C ALA A 36 -9.46 9.46 12.46
N ASN A 37 -9.35 8.13 12.37
CA ASN A 37 -10.01 7.27 11.39
C ASN A 37 -9.88 7.73 9.93
N PHE A 38 -8.67 8.04 9.49
CA PHE A 38 -8.42 8.38 8.08
C PHE A 38 -7.12 7.79 7.52
N VAL A 39 -7.11 7.61 6.21
CA VAL A 39 -5.92 7.30 5.41
C VAL A 39 -5.84 8.30 4.26
N ARG A 40 -4.67 8.92 4.13
CA ARG A 40 -4.35 9.79 3.00
C ARG A 40 -3.49 9.04 2.00
N VAL A 41 -3.96 8.99 0.76
CA VAL A 41 -3.36 8.21 -0.32
C VAL A 41 -3.13 9.08 -1.56
N LEU A 42 -2.18 8.67 -2.40
CA LEU A 42 -2.00 9.18 -3.74
C LEU A 42 -2.76 8.27 -4.71
N LYS A 43 -3.76 8.83 -5.39
CA LYS A 43 -4.58 8.17 -6.41
C LYS A 43 -4.47 8.94 -7.73
N HIS A 44 -3.86 8.33 -8.74
CA HIS A 44 -3.70 8.91 -10.08
C HIS A 44 -3.14 10.35 -10.07
N GLY A 45 -2.11 10.60 -9.25
CA GLY A 45 -1.48 11.91 -9.14
C GLY A 45 -2.21 12.93 -8.28
N ARG A 46 -3.32 12.55 -7.63
CA ARG A 46 -4.07 13.41 -6.70
C ARG A 46 -4.06 12.83 -5.30
N LEU A 47 -3.97 13.68 -4.30
CA LEU A 47 -4.19 13.27 -2.92
C LEU A 47 -5.67 13.01 -2.70
N LEU A 48 -5.97 11.89 -2.07
CA LEU A 48 -7.30 11.49 -1.62
C LEU A 48 -7.19 11.16 -0.13
N GLU A 49 -8.10 11.66 0.67
CA GLU A 49 -8.25 11.27 2.06
C GLU A 49 -9.60 10.59 2.21
N ASP A 50 -9.62 9.44 2.86
CA ASP A 50 -10.85 8.71 3.14
C ASP A 50 -10.75 7.90 4.42
N LYS A 51 -11.86 7.36 4.90
CA LYS A 51 -11.94 6.56 6.13
C LYS A 51 -11.21 5.24 5.98
N VAL A 52 -10.69 4.72 7.10
CA VAL A 52 -9.91 3.48 7.09
C VAL A 52 -10.72 2.28 6.56
N GLU A 53 -12.03 2.24 6.84
CA GLU A 53 -12.97 1.21 6.38
C GLU A 53 -13.05 1.08 4.84
N HIS A 54 -12.73 2.14 4.11
CA HIS A 54 -12.73 2.14 2.65
C HIS A 54 -11.47 1.52 2.04
N PHE A 55 -10.51 1.11 2.87
CA PHE A 55 -9.25 0.53 2.40
C PHE A 55 -9.08 -0.92 2.86
N LYS A 56 -8.53 -1.74 1.96
CA LYS A 56 -8.09 -3.11 2.27
C LYS A 56 -6.59 -3.23 2.06
N LYS A 57 -5.92 -3.93 2.97
CA LYS A 57 -4.51 -4.25 2.86
C LYS A 57 -4.30 -5.30 1.79
N ILE A 58 -3.32 -5.06 0.93
CA ILE A 58 -2.91 -5.98 -0.11
C ILE A 58 -1.81 -6.86 0.48
N ARG A 59 -2.05 -8.17 0.57
CA ARG A 59 -1.04 -9.16 0.94
C ARG A 59 -0.68 -10.00 -0.27
N LEU A 60 0.61 -10.08 -0.55
CA LEU A 60 1.12 -11.02 -1.54
C LEU A 60 1.28 -12.39 -0.86
N THR A 61 1.04 -13.46 -1.61
CA THR A 61 1.33 -14.81 -1.14
C THR A 61 2.83 -15.02 -1.05
N THR A 62 3.26 -16.05 -0.31
CA THR A 62 4.68 -16.42 -0.20
C THR A 62 5.33 -16.69 -1.57
N GLU A 63 4.55 -17.24 -2.50
CA GLU A 63 4.99 -17.52 -3.88
C GLU A 63 5.20 -16.22 -4.67
N GLU A 64 4.28 -15.26 -4.57
CA GLU A 64 4.42 -13.93 -5.19
C GLU A 64 5.63 -13.17 -4.63
N HIS A 65 5.82 -13.21 -3.30
CA HIS A 65 7.01 -12.63 -2.67
C HIS A 65 8.32 -13.27 -3.16
N ARG A 66 8.33 -14.58 -3.40
CA ARG A 66 9.51 -15.29 -3.94
C ARG A 66 9.78 -14.92 -5.39
N ALA A 67 8.74 -14.78 -6.21
CA ALA A 67 8.87 -14.35 -7.61
C ALA A 67 9.42 -12.92 -7.73
N HIS A 68 8.98 -12.00 -6.87
CA HIS A 68 9.43 -10.60 -6.91
C HIS A 68 10.76 -10.34 -6.19
N ARG A 69 11.29 -11.29 -5.40
CA ARG A 69 12.64 -11.21 -4.83
C ARG A 69 13.75 -11.34 -5.88
N GLY A 70 13.43 -11.85 -7.07
CA GLY A 70 14.41 -12.18 -8.12
C GLY A 70 14.93 -10.99 -8.92
N THR A 71 14.19 -9.89 -9.01
CA THR A 71 14.64 -8.68 -9.72
C THR A 71 15.48 -7.80 -8.81
N LYS A 72 16.65 -8.28 -8.41
CA LYS A 72 17.69 -7.38 -7.91
C LYS A 72 18.05 -6.44 -9.06
N CYS A 73 18.01 -5.12 -8.81
CA CYS A 73 18.64 -4.14 -9.69
C CYS A 73 20.07 -4.62 -9.98
N GLY A 74 20.31 -5.06 -11.22
CA GLY A 74 21.65 -5.37 -11.69
C GLY A 74 22.34 -4.05 -11.98
N SER A 75 23.28 -3.66 -11.11
CA SER A 75 24.12 -2.45 -11.27
C SER A 75 23.42 -1.11 -11.10
N CYS A 76 23.40 -0.60 -9.87
CA CYS A 76 23.94 0.75 -9.67
C CYS A 76 25.48 0.62 -9.74
N LYS A 77 26.07 0.69 -10.94
CA LYS A 77 27.51 0.94 -11.06
C LYS A 77 27.74 2.36 -10.56
N GLY A 78 28.59 2.52 -9.56
CA GLY A 78 28.91 3.81 -8.96
C GLY A 78 29.23 4.86 -10.03
N GLY A 79 28.47 5.95 -10.05
CA GLY A 79 28.91 7.20 -10.64
C GLY A 79 29.66 7.96 -9.57
N GLY A 80 30.99 7.93 -9.65
CA GLY A 80 31.86 8.93 -9.01
C GLY A 80 31.88 10.22 -9.80
#